data_AF-A0A858SVF0-F1
#
_entry.id   AF-A0A858SVF0-F1
#
_cell.length_a   1.000
_cell.length_b   1.000
_cell.length_c   1.000
_cell.angle_alpha   90.00
_cell.angle_beta   90.00
_cell.angle_gamma   90.00
#
_symmetry.space_group_name_H-M   'P 1'
#
loop_
_entity.id
_entity.type
_entity.pdbx_description
1 polymer ?
#
loop_
_entity_poly.entity_id
_entity_poly.type
_entity_poly.pdbx_seq_one_letter_code
_entity_poly.pdbx_strand_id
1 'polypeptide(L)'
;MKTVTLALLAAALIVTGCGQDEDQLSFDGQFYRAKLKKEGERHQFRVTARPVSASVDGAREAARYEAIRFCVTEYGSSDIIWTTSPDAPADQLPVADDTLVLTGECPL
;
A
#
# COMPACT_ATOMS: atom_id res chain seq x y z
N MET A 1 -38.88 0.43 45.69
CA MET A 1 -37.40 0.53 45.69
C MET A 1 -36.78 -0.82 45.28
N LYS A 2 -37.07 -1.32 44.07
CA LYS A 2 -36.58 -2.65 43.62
C LYS A 2 -36.42 -2.77 42.10
N THR A 3 -36.65 -1.68 41.36
CA THR A 3 -36.67 -1.65 39.90
C THR A 3 -35.56 -0.80 39.27
N VAL A 4 -34.77 -0.09 40.08
CA VAL A 4 -33.78 0.90 39.59
C VAL A 4 -32.40 0.27 39.35
N THR A 5 -32.10 -0.88 39.97
CA THR A 5 -30.75 -1.47 39.96
C THR A 5 -30.42 -2.31 38.73
N LEU A 6 -31.39 -2.63 37.85
CA LEU A 6 -31.13 -3.50 36.69
C LEU A 6 -30.82 -2.75 35.39
N ALA A 7 -31.03 -1.42 35.33
CA ALA A 7 -30.89 -0.64 34.10
C ALA A 7 -29.45 -0.15 33.83
N LEU A 8 -28.55 -0.25 34.81
CA LEU A 8 -27.20 0.33 34.73
C LEU A 8 -26.11 -0.65 34.25
N LEU A 9 -26.39 -1.95 34.11
CA LEU A 9 -25.39 -2.95 33.70
C LEU A 9 -25.43 -3.32 32.21
N ALA A 10 -26.41 -2.85 31.44
CA ALA A 10 -26.59 -3.23 30.04
C ALA A 10 -25.95 -2.27 29.02
N ALA A 11 -25.32 -1.16 29.48
CA ALA A 11 -24.84 -0.10 28.59
C ALA A 11 -23.36 -0.22 28.18
N ALA A 12 -22.64 -1.27 28.58
CA ALA A 12 -21.17 -1.33 28.49
C ALA A 12 -20.57 -2.17 27.34
N LEU A 13 -21.35 -2.67 26.38
CA LEU A 13 -20.86 -3.64 25.39
C LEU A 13 -21.16 -3.32 23.92
N ILE A 14 -21.04 -2.05 23.53
CA ILE A 14 -21.07 -1.66 22.10
C ILE A 14 -19.99 -0.62 21.81
N VAL A 15 -18.74 -1.04 21.94
CA VAL A 15 -17.68 -0.53 21.07
C VAL A 15 -17.34 -1.70 20.14
N THR A 16 -18.17 -1.89 19.11
CA THR A 16 -17.73 -2.62 17.92
C THR A 16 -16.59 -1.79 17.34
N GLY A 17 -15.37 -2.28 17.49
CA GLY A 17 -14.18 -1.60 16.96
C GLY A 17 -14.41 -1.22 15.51
N CYS A 18 -14.21 0.06 15.18
CA CYS A 18 -14.07 0.48 13.79
C CYS A 18 -12.88 -0.31 13.25
N GLY A 19 -13.15 -1.35 12.46
CA GLY A 19 -12.13 -1.93 11.61
C GLY A 19 -11.65 -0.80 10.72
N GLN A 20 -10.39 -0.42 10.84
CA GLN A 20 -9.73 0.29 9.76
C GLN A 20 -9.63 -0.72 8.62
N ASP A 21 -10.65 -0.75 7.76
CA ASP A 21 -10.39 -1.13 6.38
C ASP A 21 -9.28 -0.17 5.94
N GLU A 22 -8.07 -0.68 5.75
CA GLU A 22 -6.98 0.09 5.14
C GLU A 22 -7.58 0.70 3.87
N ASP A 23 -7.77 2.02 3.87
CA ASP A 23 -8.49 2.75 2.83
C ASP A 23 -8.02 2.22 1.49
N GLN A 24 -8.87 1.44 0.82
CA GLN A 24 -8.46 0.76 -0.40
C GLN A 24 -8.31 1.86 -1.45
N LEU A 25 -7.08 2.29 -1.70
CA LEU A 25 -6.82 3.38 -2.61
C LEU A 25 -7.00 2.88 -4.05
N SER A 26 -7.84 3.58 -4.79
CA SER A 26 -7.99 3.37 -6.22
C SER A 26 -7.01 4.25 -6.99
N PHE A 27 -6.42 3.70 -8.06
CA PHE A 27 -5.58 4.42 -9.00
C PHE A 27 -6.22 4.28 -10.39
N ASP A 28 -6.40 5.39 -11.10
CA ASP A 28 -7.12 5.38 -12.38
C ASP A 28 -8.52 4.72 -12.30
N GLY A 29 -9.20 4.89 -11.16
CA GLY A 29 -10.51 4.27 -10.88
C GLY A 29 -10.48 2.75 -10.65
N GLN A 30 -9.31 2.12 -10.59
CA GLN A 30 -9.13 0.68 -10.39
C GLN A 30 -8.42 0.40 -9.06
N PHE A 31 -8.65 -0.81 -8.51
CA PHE A 31 -7.98 -1.25 -7.29
C PHE A 31 -6.81 -2.18 -7.60
N TYR A 32 -5.68 -1.95 -6.94
CA TYR A 32 -4.45 -2.71 -7.15
C TYR A 32 -3.99 -3.38 -5.87
N ARG A 33 -3.42 -4.57 -6.03
CA ARG A 33 -2.71 -5.28 -4.96
C ARG A 33 -1.25 -4.91 -5.06
N ALA A 34 -0.88 -3.78 -4.46
CA ALA A 34 0.51 -3.39 -4.32
C ALA A 34 1.15 -4.14 -3.15
N LYS A 35 2.39 -4.61 -3.31
CA LYS A 35 3.16 -5.28 -2.26
C LYS A 35 4.62 -4.93 -2.38
N LEU A 36 5.22 -4.47 -1.29
CA LEU A 36 6.65 -4.25 -1.20
C LEU A 36 7.33 -5.31 -0.33
N LYS A 37 8.54 -5.69 -0.74
CA LYS A 37 9.46 -6.56 0.01
C LYS A 37 10.82 -5.89 0.10
N LYS A 38 11.43 -5.92 1.29
CA LYS A 38 12.84 -5.56 1.46
C LYS A 38 13.71 -6.59 0.73
N GLU A 39 14.73 -6.14 0.00
CA GLU A 39 15.70 -7.02 -0.67
C GLU A 39 17.11 -6.54 -0.40
N GLY A 40 18.08 -7.45 -0.29
CA GLY A 40 19.50 -7.09 -0.18
C GLY A 40 19.84 -6.25 1.05
N GLU A 41 20.44 -5.08 0.81
CA GLU A 41 20.91 -4.11 1.82
C GLU A 41 19.77 -3.46 2.59
N ARG A 42 20.11 -2.76 3.69
CA ARG A 42 19.15 -2.19 4.65
C ARG A 42 18.16 -1.17 4.08
N HIS A 43 18.23 -0.75 2.82
CA HIS A 43 17.34 0.26 2.20
C HIS A 43 16.73 -0.18 0.87
N GLN A 44 17.14 -1.32 0.34
CA GLN A 44 16.72 -1.80 -0.97
C GLN A 44 15.40 -2.54 -0.87
N PHE A 45 14.58 -2.41 -1.90
CA PHE A 45 13.27 -3.03 -1.97
C PHE A 45 12.89 -3.43 -3.39
N ARG A 46 11.95 -4.37 -3.46
CA ARG A 46 11.18 -4.72 -4.64
C ARG A 46 9.71 -4.47 -4.35
N VAL A 47 9.06 -3.70 -5.20
CA VAL A 47 7.62 -3.44 -5.15
C VAL A 47 6.93 -4.05 -6.36
N THR A 48 5.73 -4.55 -6.13
CA THR A 48 4.89 -5.17 -7.17
C THR A 48 3.50 -4.55 -7.15
N ALA A 49 2.86 -4.44 -8.31
CA ALA A 49 1.46 -4.03 -8.44
C ALA A 49 0.75 -4.86 -9.51
N ARG A 50 -0.48 -5.27 -9.22
CA ARG A 50 -1.34 -6.06 -10.12
C ARG A 50 -2.82 -5.78 -9.85
N PRO A 51 -3.72 -5.89 -10.83
CA PRO A 51 -3.49 -6.30 -12.23
C PRO A 51 -3.01 -5.13 -13.12
N VAL A 52 -1.99 -5.32 -13.95
CA VAL A 52 -1.55 -4.29 -14.92
C VAL A 52 -2.56 -4.08 -16.05
N SER A 53 -3.29 -5.13 -16.40
CA SER A 53 -4.30 -5.12 -17.47
C SER A 53 -5.49 -4.20 -17.18
N ALA A 54 -5.69 -3.79 -15.92
CA ALA A 54 -6.74 -2.84 -15.57
C ALA A 54 -6.38 -1.40 -15.99
N SER A 55 -5.14 -0.99 -15.73
CA SER A 55 -4.51 0.21 -16.29
C SER A 55 -3.02 0.20 -15.95
N VAL A 56 -2.18 0.44 -16.96
CA VAL A 56 -0.72 0.49 -16.78
C VAL A 56 -0.34 1.67 -15.86
N ASP A 57 -0.99 2.81 -16.05
CA ASP A 57 -0.72 4.01 -15.25
C ASP A 57 -1.23 3.85 -13.82
N GLY A 58 -2.39 3.20 -13.64
CA GLY A 58 -2.87 2.85 -12.31
C GLY A 58 -1.91 1.90 -11.58
N ALA A 59 -1.36 0.90 -12.27
CA ALA A 59 -0.39 -0.03 -11.68
C ALA A 59 0.92 0.66 -11.29
N ARG A 60 1.43 1.58 -12.13
CA ARG A 60 2.61 2.40 -11.83
C ARG A 60 2.42 3.20 -10.56
N GLU A 61 1.31 3.93 -10.45
CA GLU A 61 1.07 4.79 -9.31
C GLU A 61 0.75 4.01 -8.04
N ALA A 62 0.09 2.85 -8.15
CA ALA A 62 -0.07 1.93 -7.03
C ALA A 62 1.29 1.43 -6.49
N ALA A 63 2.21 1.04 -7.38
CA ALA A 63 3.55 0.61 -6.99
C ALA A 63 4.38 1.78 -6.41
N ARG A 64 4.30 2.97 -7.00
CA ARG A 64 4.98 4.17 -6.50
C ARG A 64 4.48 4.54 -5.11
N TYR A 65 3.17 4.58 -4.91
CA TYR A 65 2.55 4.89 -3.62
C TYR A 65 3.02 3.92 -2.53
N GLU A 66 3.01 2.62 -2.81
CA GLU A 66 3.48 1.59 -1.89
C GLU A 66 4.95 1.79 -1.50
N ALA A 67 5.81 2.13 -2.46
CA ALA A 67 7.22 2.40 -2.23
C ALA A 67 7.45 3.68 -1.42
N ILE A 68 6.71 4.76 -1.71
CA ILE A 68 6.80 6.01 -0.94
C ILE A 68 6.33 5.76 0.49
N ARG A 69 5.20 5.06 0.68
CA ARG A 69 4.69 4.70 2.01
C ARG A 69 5.76 3.96 2.81
N PHE A 70 6.42 2.99 2.19
CA PHE A 70 7.51 2.26 2.80
C PHE A 70 8.68 3.17 3.22
N CYS A 71 9.21 4.00 2.31
CA CYS A 71 10.34 4.86 2.63
C CYS A 71 10.00 5.91 3.69
N VAL A 72 8.77 6.46 3.67
CA VAL A 72 8.30 7.41 4.69
C VAL A 72 8.19 6.71 6.05
N THR A 73 7.63 5.50 6.08
CA THR A 73 7.40 4.76 7.33
C THR A 73 8.71 4.30 7.98
N GLU A 74 9.68 3.85 7.17
CA GLU A 74 10.91 3.23 7.68
C GLU A 74 12.08 4.22 7.81
N TYR A 75 12.16 5.23 6.94
CA TYR A 75 13.31 6.16 6.87
C TYR A 75 12.91 7.63 6.91
N GLY A 76 11.62 7.96 6.94
CA GLY A 76 11.14 9.34 7.03
C GLY A 76 11.32 10.16 5.75
N SER A 77 11.52 9.52 4.60
CA SER A 77 11.67 10.20 3.31
C SER A 77 10.67 9.67 2.27
N SER A 78 10.09 10.57 1.48
CA SER A 78 9.28 10.21 0.31
C SER A 78 10.09 10.03 -0.96
N ASP A 79 11.36 10.40 -0.93
CA ASP A 79 12.25 10.26 -2.08
C ASP A 79 12.66 8.79 -2.25
N ILE A 80 12.89 8.40 -3.50
CA ILE A 80 13.27 7.03 -3.87
C ILE A 80 14.36 7.09 -4.93
N ILE A 81 15.42 6.32 -4.73
CA ILE A 81 16.45 6.08 -5.75
C ILE A 81 16.04 4.82 -6.51
N TRP A 82 15.46 4.99 -7.70
CA TRP A 82 14.95 3.88 -8.50
C TRP A 82 16.06 3.17 -9.28
N THR A 83 16.11 1.84 -9.18
CA THR A 83 16.87 0.99 -10.12
C THR A 83 16.00 0.63 -11.32
N THR A 84 14.73 0.30 -11.07
CA THR A 84 13.72 0.09 -12.09
C THR A 84 12.57 1.04 -11.81
N SER A 85 12.49 2.12 -12.60
CA SER A 85 11.60 3.25 -12.33
C SER A 85 10.18 3.05 -12.87
N PRO A 86 9.13 3.50 -12.15
CA PRO A 86 7.78 3.59 -12.70
C PRO A 86 7.67 4.56 -13.90
N ASP A 87 8.62 5.48 -14.06
CA ASP A 87 8.64 6.51 -15.11
C ASP A 87 9.20 6.02 -16.45
N ALA A 88 9.67 4.76 -16.52
CA ALA A 88 10.11 4.17 -17.78
C ALA A 88 8.93 4.08 -18.78
N PRO A 89 9.17 4.17 -20.10
CA PRO A 89 8.15 3.99 -21.13
C PRO A 89 7.33 2.71 -20.94
N ALA A 90 6.05 2.71 -21.33
CA ALA A 90 5.11 1.63 -21.01
C ALA A 90 5.52 0.27 -21.60
N ASP A 91 6.14 0.29 -22.78
CA ASP A 91 6.70 -0.87 -23.48
C ASP A 91 8.00 -1.40 -22.84
N GLN A 92 8.59 -0.65 -21.90
CA GLN A 92 9.84 -0.99 -21.21
C GLN A 92 9.62 -1.34 -19.74
N LEU A 93 8.38 -1.24 -19.24
CA LEU A 93 8.07 -1.63 -17.88
C LEU A 93 8.22 -3.15 -17.69
N PRO A 94 8.80 -3.61 -16.56
CA PRO A 94 8.92 -5.04 -16.30
C PRO A 94 7.58 -5.59 -15.82
N VAL A 95 6.80 -6.05 -16.80
CA VAL A 95 5.50 -6.67 -16.57
C VAL A 95 5.61 -8.15 -16.92
N ALA A 96 5.25 -9.01 -15.97
CA ALA A 96 5.13 -10.44 -16.17
C ALA A 96 3.89 -10.95 -15.42
N ASP A 97 3.11 -11.84 -16.04
CA ASP A 97 1.92 -12.43 -15.43
C ASP A 97 0.99 -11.37 -14.81
N ASP A 98 0.69 -10.31 -15.58
CA ASP A 98 -0.18 -9.22 -15.18
C ASP A 98 0.28 -8.46 -13.91
N THR A 99 1.58 -8.53 -13.64
CA THR A 99 2.21 -7.95 -12.45
C THR A 99 3.37 -7.05 -12.87
N LEU A 100 3.29 -5.78 -12.51
CA LEU A 100 4.38 -4.83 -12.61
C LEU A 100 5.37 -5.07 -11.47
N VAL A 101 6.66 -5.10 -11.77
CA VAL A 101 7.73 -5.22 -10.79
C VAL A 101 8.66 -4.02 -10.90
N LEU A 102 8.92 -3.33 -9.79
CA LEU A 102 9.86 -2.22 -9.72
C LEU A 102 10.83 -2.45 -8.56
N THR A 103 12.00 -1.83 -8.64
CA THR A 103 13.06 -1.96 -7.63
C THR A 103 13.73 -0.61 -7.39
N GLY A 104 14.14 -0.39 -6.15
CA GLY A 104 14.82 0.83 -5.76
C GLY A 104 15.30 0.76 -4.32
N GLU A 105 15.73 1.90 -3.81
CA GLU A 105 16.16 2.06 -2.43
C GLU A 105 15.70 3.39 -1.86
N CYS A 106 15.46 3.41 -0.55
CA CYS A 106 15.20 4.64 0.19
C CYS A 106 16.52 5.40 0.41
N PRO A 107 16.54 6.73 0.30
CA PRO A 107 17.73 7.52 0.57
C PRO A 107 18.10 7.48 2.06
N LEU A 108 19.41 7.63 2.33
CA LEU A 108 20.00 7.69 3.67
C LEU A 108 19.81 9.05 4.36
#